data_AF-A0A7S3ZUB9-F1
#
_entry.id   AF-A0A7S3ZUB9-F1
#
_cell.length_a   1.000
_cell.length_b   1.000
_cell.length_c   1.000
_cell.angle_alpha   90.00
_cell.angle_beta   90.00
_cell.angle_gamma   90.00
#
_symmetry.space_group_name_H-M   'P 1'
#
loop_
_entity.id
_entity.type
_entity.pdbx_description
1 polymer ?
#
loop_
_entity_poly.entity_id
_entity_poly.type
_entity_poly.pdbx_seq_one_letter_code
_entity_poly.pdbx_strand_id
1 'polypeptide(L)'
;RLVACTSDASEASSIAAGCVEGLMRAARREAGLAGSALVLRTLAVDDASHEDVAEELLSDREDDALLEKNTISVRRLQPVDESMPVSVNGLTIAISGGTGALGQRTAKHLLKRGAARILLLARNTTTVDGCEVYRVDVSSPESVSRFAVEHGSSIDGLIHAAGLCGDGALPSRDLESLRKALKPKLEGALLLSAAVDAARQACHKPPVQMDVAFSSISSLLGNAGQTDYACSNGGLDARARY
;
A
#
# COMPACT_ATOMS: atom_id res chain seq x y z
N ARG A 1 11.78 -23.26 -11.83
CA ARG A 1 10.47 -22.57 -11.90
C ARG A 1 9.98 -22.36 -10.47
N LEU A 2 9.47 -21.19 -10.15
CA LEU A 2 8.78 -20.92 -8.89
C LEU A 2 7.48 -20.20 -9.23
N VAL A 3 6.36 -20.74 -8.75
CA VAL A 3 5.03 -20.14 -8.92
C VAL A 3 4.49 -19.83 -7.54
N ALA A 4 4.11 -18.58 -7.30
CA ALA A 4 3.43 -18.18 -6.09
C ALA A 4 1.93 -18.23 -6.33
N CYS A 5 1.23 -19.11 -5.62
CA CYS A 5 -0.24 -19.16 -5.64
C CYS A 5 -0.80 -18.31 -4.51
N THR A 6 -1.79 -17.47 -4.82
CA THR A 6 -2.45 -16.58 -3.86
C THR A 6 -3.96 -16.75 -3.94
N SER A 7 -4.69 -16.42 -2.86
CA SER A 7 -6.15 -16.42 -2.84
C SER A 7 -6.70 -15.23 -2.05
N ASP A 8 -7.84 -14.70 -2.50
CA ASP A 8 -8.45 -13.48 -1.98
C ASP A 8 -9.65 -13.76 -1.04
N ALA A 9 -9.57 -14.82 -0.24
CA ALA A 9 -10.66 -15.28 0.63
C ALA A 9 -11.02 -14.32 1.81
N SER A 10 -10.20 -13.30 2.07
CA SER A 10 -10.39 -12.31 3.14
C SER A 10 -9.58 -11.03 2.85
N GLU A 11 -9.87 -9.93 3.54
CA GLU A 11 -9.05 -8.71 3.47
C GLU A 11 -7.56 -8.99 3.71
N ALA A 12 -7.25 -9.72 4.78
CA ALA A 12 -5.90 -10.05 5.17
C ALA A 12 -5.18 -10.91 4.11
N SER A 13 -5.88 -11.88 3.51
CA SER A 13 -5.31 -12.72 2.46
C SER A 13 -5.12 -11.95 1.15
N SER A 14 -6.02 -11.00 0.83
CA SER A 14 -5.86 -10.13 -0.35
C SER A 14 -4.70 -9.17 -0.21
N ILE A 15 -4.52 -8.55 0.96
CA ILE A 15 -3.34 -7.72 1.25
C ILE A 15 -2.04 -8.53 1.13
N ALA A 16 -2.04 -9.76 1.66
CA ALA A 16 -0.90 -10.67 1.54
C ALA A 16 -0.64 -11.08 0.07
N ALA A 17 -1.70 -11.33 -0.71
CA ALA A 17 -1.60 -11.62 -2.14
C ALA A 17 -0.96 -10.44 -2.89
N GLY A 18 -1.42 -9.21 -2.65
CA GLY A 18 -0.83 -8.01 -3.22
C GLY A 18 0.66 -7.84 -2.89
N CYS A 19 1.06 -8.15 -1.65
CA CYS A 19 2.47 -8.18 -1.24
C CYS A 19 3.29 -9.16 -2.09
N VAL A 20 2.82 -10.40 -2.21
CA VAL A 20 3.50 -11.47 -2.95
C VAL A 20 3.59 -11.13 -4.44
N GLU A 21 2.50 -10.66 -5.05
CA GLU A 21 2.47 -10.22 -6.45
C GLU A 21 3.50 -9.12 -6.73
N GLY A 22 3.53 -8.07 -5.91
CA GLY A 22 4.48 -6.96 -6.06
C GLY A 22 5.94 -7.43 -5.97
N LEU A 23 6.24 -8.28 -4.98
CA LEU A 23 7.56 -8.89 -4.82
C LEU A 23 7.96 -9.70 -6.06
N MET A 24 7.07 -10.56 -6.54
CA MET A 24 7.33 -11.46 -7.67
C MET A 24 7.56 -10.70 -8.98
N ARG A 25 6.83 -9.60 -9.22
CA ARG A 25 7.04 -8.72 -10.38
C ARG A 25 8.43 -8.08 -10.36
N ALA A 26 8.88 -7.57 -9.22
CA ALA A 26 10.22 -7.00 -9.08
C ALA A 26 11.33 -8.07 -9.20
N ALA A 27 11.11 -9.24 -8.60
CA ALA A 27 12.04 -10.37 -8.69
C ALA A 27 12.20 -10.87 -10.13
N ARG A 28 11.12 -10.93 -10.91
CA ARG A 28 11.16 -11.25 -12.35
C ARG A 28 12.07 -10.30 -13.12
N ARG A 29 11.93 -8.98 -12.90
CA ARG A 29 12.77 -7.97 -13.56
C ARG A 29 14.25 -8.18 -13.27
N GLU A 30 14.57 -8.47 -12.02
CA GLU A 30 15.95 -8.68 -11.60
C GLU A 30 16.54 -9.98 -12.15
N ALA A 31 15.78 -11.08 -12.10
CA ALA A 31 16.19 -12.36 -12.68
C ALA A 31 16.46 -12.24 -14.19
N GLY A 32 15.61 -11.50 -14.91
CA GLY A 32 15.79 -11.21 -16.33
C GLY A 32 17.06 -10.42 -16.64
N LEU A 33 17.36 -9.37 -15.85
CA LEU A 33 18.59 -8.59 -16.00
C LEU A 33 19.85 -9.40 -15.68
N ALA A 34 19.76 -10.35 -14.76
CA ALA A 34 20.86 -11.25 -14.41
C ALA A 34 21.06 -12.40 -15.42
N GLY A 35 20.22 -12.51 -16.46
CA GLY A 35 20.26 -13.62 -17.41
C GLY A 35 19.91 -14.99 -16.79
N SER A 36 19.16 -14.97 -15.69
CA SER A 36 18.77 -16.19 -14.97
C SER A 36 17.75 -17.01 -15.76
N ALA A 37 17.89 -18.33 -15.75
CA ALA A 37 16.89 -19.26 -16.30
C ALA A 37 15.69 -19.48 -15.34
N LEU A 38 15.64 -18.79 -14.20
CA LEU A 38 14.57 -18.94 -13.22
C LEU A 38 13.27 -18.30 -13.70
N VAL A 39 12.29 -19.14 -14.07
CA VAL A 39 10.91 -18.71 -14.35
C VAL A 39 10.18 -18.44 -13.03
N LEU A 40 9.70 -17.21 -12.86
CA LEU A 40 8.96 -16.73 -11.68
C LEU A 40 7.54 -16.32 -12.09
N ARG A 41 6.50 -16.99 -11.59
CA ARG A 41 5.10 -16.71 -11.93
C ARG A 41 4.25 -16.42 -10.69
N THR A 42 3.14 -15.73 -10.90
CA THR A 42 2.10 -15.54 -9.88
C THR A 42 0.76 -16.02 -10.44
N LEU A 43 0.04 -16.80 -9.64
CA LEU A 43 -1.28 -17.32 -9.97
C LEU A 43 -2.23 -17.00 -8.82
N ALA A 44 -3.06 -15.99 -9.00
CA ALA A 44 -4.21 -15.79 -8.12
C ALA A 44 -5.26 -16.84 -8.45
N VAL A 45 -5.82 -17.48 -7.42
CA VAL A 45 -6.80 -18.55 -7.56
C VAL A 45 -8.06 -18.16 -6.81
N ASP A 46 -9.18 -18.19 -7.52
CA ASP A 46 -10.52 -18.02 -6.97
C ASP A 46 -11.46 -19.12 -7.50
N ASP A 47 -12.20 -19.76 -6.60
CA ASP A 47 -13.20 -20.80 -6.92
C ASP A 47 -12.79 -21.81 -8.02
N ALA A 48 -11.55 -22.33 -7.99
CA ALA A 48 -11.01 -23.21 -9.04
C ALA A 48 -10.79 -24.65 -8.54
N SER A 49 -10.92 -25.63 -9.44
CA SER A 49 -10.65 -27.03 -9.11
C SER A 49 -9.15 -27.30 -8.97
N HIS A 50 -8.78 -28.35 -8.24
CA HIS A 50 -7.37 -28.75 -8.13
C HIS A 50 -6.75 -29.16 -9.48
N GLU A 51 -7.55 -29.69 -10.41
CA GLU A 51 -7.08 -30.01 -11.77
C GLU A 51 -6.75 -28.75 -12.57
N ASP A 52 -7.65 -27.75 -12.57
CA ASP A 52 -7.42 -26.48 -13.27
C ASP A 52 -6.20 -25.73 -12.72
N VAL A 53 -6.04 -25.72 -11.39
CA VAL A 53 -4.86 -25.14 -10.73
C VAL A 53 -3.58 -25.89 -11.14
N ALA A 54 -3.61 -27.22 -11.16
CA ALA A 54 -2.45 -28.03 -11.56
C ALA A 54 -2.08 -27.81 -13.03
N GLU A 55 -3.06 -27.72 -13.93
CA GLU A 55 -2.83 -27.39 -15.33
C GLU A 55 -2.16 -26.01 -15.46
N GLU A 56 -2.70 -25.00 -14.78
CA GLU A 56 -2.20 -23.63 -14.93
C GLU A 56 -0.83 -23.42 -14.28
N LEU A 57 -0.52 -24.15 -13.19
CA LEU A 57 0.82 -24.18 -12.59
C LEU A 57 1.89 -24.67 -13.56
N LEU A 58 1.53 -25.59 -14.45
CA LEU A 58 2.42 -26.16 -15.47
C LEU A 58 2.47 -25.36 -16.76
N SER A 59 1.51 -24.44 -16.98
CA SER A 59 1.45 -23.60 -18.18
C SER A 59 2.61 -22.60 -18.27
N ASP A 60 2.99 -22.20 -19.48
CA ASP A 60 3.94 -21.09 -19.74
C ASP A 60 3.23 -19.88 -20.38
N ARG A 61 1.91 -19.76 -20.19
CA ARG A 61 1.10 -18.76 -20.89
C ARG A 61 1.45 -17.34 -20.48
N GLU A 62 1.35 -17.06 -19.19
CA GLU A 62 1.42 -15.70 -18.63
C GLU A 62 2.14 -15.70 -17.29
N ASP A 63 2.93 -14.67 -17.03
CA ASP A 63 3.72 -14.52 -15.79
C ASP A 63 2.85 -14.16 -14.57
N ASP A 64 1.69 -13.57 -14.80
CA ASP A 64 0.80 -13.02 -13.79
C ASP A 64 -0.66 -13.21 -14.25
N ALA A 65 -1.35 -14.15 -13.61
CA ALA A 65 -2.67 -14.60 -14.02
C ALA A 65 -3.62 -14.75 -12.82
N LEU A 66 -4.91 -14.56 -13.09
CA LEU A 66 -6.01 -14.93 -12.22
C LEU A 66 -6.73 -16.13 -12.85
N LEU A 67 -6.80 -17.24 -12.12
CA LEU A 67 -7.64 -18.38 -12.45
C LEU A 67 -8.90 -18.29 -11.59
N GLU A 68 -10.02 -17.99 -12.25
CA GLU A 68 -11.36 -18.03 -11.64
C GLU A 68 -12.15 -19.18 -12.27
N LYS A 69 -12.52 -20.20 -11.48
CA LYS A 69 -13.11 -21.45 -12.00
C LYS A 69 -12.20 -22.12 -13.02
N ASN A 70 -12.57 -22.05 -14.29
CA ASN A 70 -11.80 -22.56 -15.44
C ASN A 70 -11.37 -21.44 -16.40
N THR A 71 -11.52 -20.18 -16.00
CA THR A 71 -11.24 -19.00 -16.82
C THR A 71 -9.94 -18.35 -16.35
N ILE A 72 -9.03 -18.13 -17.29
CA ILE A 72 -7.77 -17.43 -17.04
C ILE A 72 -7.90 -15.99 -17.50
N SER A 73 -7.67 -15.06 -16.58
CA SER A 73 -7.60 -13.63 -16.83
C SER A 73 -6.20 -13.10 -16.55
N VAL A 74 -5.82 -12.03 -17.25
CA VAL A 74 -4.49 -11.41 -17.15
C VAL A 74 -4.60 -9.92 -16.93
N ARG A 75 -3.65 -9.34 -16.20
CA ARG A 75 -3.64 -7.89 -15.95
C ARG A 75 -3.15 -7.14 -17.18
N ARG A 76 -3.84 -6.05 -17.53
CA ARG A 76 -3.46 -5.09 -18.58
C ARG A 76 -3.67 -3.67 -18.07
N LEU A 77 -2.75 -2.77 -18.41
CA LEU A 77 -2.90 -1.35 -18.13
C LEU A 77 -3.78 -0.72 -19.21
N GLN A 78 -4.73 0.10 -18.80
CA GLN A 78 -5.57 0.89 -19.68
C GLN A 78 -5.61 2.35 -19.20
N PRO A 79 -5.76 3.32 -20.11
CA PRO A 79 -6.09 4.68 -19.73
C PRO A 79 -7.39 4.70 -18.90
N VAL A 80 -7.47 5.62 -17.95
CA VAL A 80 -8.67 5.90 -17.17
C VAL A 80 -9.05 7.36 -17.38
N ASP A 81 -10.35 7.63 -17.47
CA ASP A 81 -10.85 9.00 -17.48
C ASP A 81 -10.59 9.66 -16.12
N GLU A 82 -10.28 10.95 -16.12
CA GLU A 82 -10.12 11.69 -14.88
C GLU A 82 -11.45 11.72 -14.10
N SER A 83 -11.41 11.28 -12.84
CA SER A 83 -12.55 11.39 -11.93
C SER A 83 -12.61 12.77 -11.29
N MET A 84 -13.83 13.20 -10.89
CA MET A 84 -13.97 14.45 -10.14
C MET A 84 -13.23 14.36 -8.80
N PRO A 85 -12.38 15.35 -8.46
CA PRO A 85 -11.65 15.33 -7.21
C PRO A 85 -12.62 15.45 -6.02
N VAL A 86 -12.37 14.66 -4.97
CA VAL A 86 -13.07 14.79 -3.69
C VAL A 86 -12.86 16.22 -3.15
N SER A 87 -13.95 16.89 -2.78
CA SER A 87 -13.86 18.21 -2.15
C SER A 87 -13.22 18.07 -0.77
N VAL A 88 -12.16 18.84 -0.52
CA VAL A 88 -11.47 18.87 0.77
C VAL A 88 -11.78 20.14 1.58
N ASN A 89 -12.71 20.96 1.08
CA ASN A 89 -13.04 22.23 1.71
C ASN A 89 -13.63 22.01 3.11
N GLY A 90 -13.02 22.62 4.13
CA GLY A 90 -13.45 22.49 5.52
C GLY A 90 -12.96 21.23 6.24
N LEU A 91 -12.28 20.30 5.55
CA LEU A 91 -11.87 19.02 6.15
C LEU A 91 -10.64 19.16 7.05
N THR A 92 -10.59 18.34 8.10
CA THR A 92 -9.38 18.08 8.89
C THR A 92 -8.69 16.83 8.35
N ILE A 93 -7.46 16.96 7.84
CA ILE A 93 -6.76 15.86 7.15
C ILE A 93 -5.47 15.51 7.89
N ALA A 94 -5.28 14.23 8.22
CA ALA A 94 -4.03 13.72 8.77
C ALA A 94 -3.17 13.08 7.67
N ILE A 95 -1.87 13.42 7.65
CA ILE A 95 -0.91 12.96 6.64
C ILE A 95 0.27 12.26 7.31
N SER A 96 0.38 10.94 7.17
CA SER A 96 1.59 10.21 7.61
C SER A 96 2.76 10.44 6.67
N GLY A 97 3.99 10.44 7.21
CA GLY A 97 5.15 10.89 6.43
C GLY A 97 5.02 12.37 6.03
N GLY A 98 4.23 13.13 6.79
CA GLY A 98 3.80 14.49 6.44
C GLY A 98 4.95 15.49 6.29
N THR A 99 6.06 15.27 6.98
CA THR A 99 7.27 16.09 6.86
C THR A 99 8.21 15.65 5.72
N GLY A 100 7.88 14.58 4.99
CA GLY A 100 8.59 14.18 3.77
C GLY A 100 8.19 15.01 2.55
N ALA A 101 8.91 14.83 1.44
CA ALA A 101 8.71 15.62 0.22
C ALA A 101 7.28 15.51 -0.35
N LEU A 102 6.70 14.31 -0.40
CA LEU A 102 5.33 14.09 -0.84
C LEU A 102 4.33 14.66 0.17
N GLY A 103 4.50 14.36 1.46
CA GLY A 103 3.63 14.85 2.53
C GLY A 103 3.49 16.37 2.54
N GLN A 104 4.60 17.11 2.48
CA GLN A 104 4.59 18.57 2.49
C GLN A 104 3.95 19.17 1.22
N ARG A 105 4.23 18.58 0.05
CA ARG A 105 3.62 19.03 -1.21
C ARG A 105 2.10 18.81 -1.20
N THR A 106 1.67 17.65 -0.72
CA THR A 106 0.25 17.31 -0.54
C THR A 106 -0.42 18.24 0.46
N ALA A 107 0.18 18.48 1.63
CA ALA A 107 -0.31 19.41 2.63
C ALA A 107 -0.53 20.82 2.05
N LYS A 108 0.48 21.37 1.38
CA LYS A 108 0.40 22.67 0.73
C LYS A 108 -0.67 22.71 -0.36
N HIS A 109 -0.86 21.63 -1.10
CA HIS A 109 -1.92 21.53 -2.10
C HIS A 109 -3.31 21.55 -1.46
N LEU A 110 -3.51 20.78 -0.39
CA LEU A 110 -4.79 20.67 0.31
C LEU A 110 -5.20 21.96 1.01
N LEU A 111 -4.25 22.66 1.65
CA LEU A 111 -4.49 23.99 2.21
C LEU A 111 -4.99 24.97 1.15
N LYS A 112 -4.37 24.97 -0.05
CA LYS A 112 -4.83 25.80 -1.19
C LYS A 112 -6.21 25.40 -1.72
N ARG A 113 -6.64 24.16 -1.49
CA ARG A 113 -7.95 23.62 -1.87
C ARG A 113 -9.02 23.84 -0.79
N GLY A 114 -8.69 24.50 0.32
CA GLY A 114 -9.63 24.85 1.38
C GLY A 114 -9.70 23.85 2.54
N ALA A 115 -8.76 22.91 2.66
CA ALA A 115 -8.67 22.10 3.88
C ALA A 115 -8.52 23.00 5.11
N ALA A 116 -9.35 22.76 6.13
CA ALA A 116 -9.39 23.62 7.31
C ALA A 116 -8.17 23.41 8.21
N ARG A 117 -7.75 22.16 8.37
CA ARG A 117 -6.65 21.76 9.25
C ARG A 117 -5.86 20.62 8.64
N ILE A 118 -4.54 20.68 8.72
CA ILE A 118 -3.63 19.61 8.30
C ILE A 118 -2.79 19.16 9.49
N LEU A 119 -2.86 17.86 9.80
CA LEU A 119 -2.10 17.21 10.88
C LEU A 119 -1.01 16.34 10.24
N LEU A 120 0.24 16.79 10.29
CA LEU A 120 1.39 16.05 9.76
C LEU A 120 1.92 15.09 10.82
N LEU A 121 1.91 13.80 10.49
CA LEU A 121 2.39 12.73 11.38
C LEU A 121 3.77 12.28 10.90
N ALA A 122 4.78 12.46 11.74
CA ALA A 122 6.14 12.06 11.41
C ALA A 122 6.97 11.78 12.66
N ARG A 123 8.04 10.99 12.51
CA ARG A 123 9.02 10.76 13.60
C ARG A 123 9.84 12.01 13.91
N ASN A 124 10.10 12.84 12.90
CA ASN A 124 10.82 14.10 13.04
C ASN A 124 9.86 15.29 12.90
N THR A 125 9.85 16.18 13.88
CA THR A 125 8.95 17.32 13.97
C THR A 125 9.62 18.59 13.45
N THR A 126 9.68 18.73 12.13
CA THR A 126 10.06 19.99 11.48
C THR A 126 8.82 20.85 11.31
N THR A 127 8.92 22.14 11.61
CA THR A 127 7.82 23.09 11.38
C THR A 127 7.48 23.16 9.89
N VAL A 128 6.19 23.10 9.57
CA VAL A 128 5.66 23.27 8.22
C VAL A 128 4.55 24.31 8.28
N ASP A 129 4.68 25.39 7.52
CA ASP A 129 3.74 26.51 7.57
C ASP A 129 2.31 26.07 7.30
N GLY A 130 1.37 26.56 8.13
CA GLY A 130 -0.06 26.25 8.02
C GLY A 130 -0.44 24.81 8.42
N CYS A 131 0.49 24.03 9.00
CA CYS A 131 0.24 22.65 9.43
C CYS A 131 0.55 22.46 10.91
N GLU A 132 -0.23 21.59 11.57
CA GLU A 132 0.08 21.09 12.91
C GLU A 132 0.96 19.84 12.76
N VAL A 133 2.06 19.74 13.51
CA VAL A 133 3.04 18.64 13.36
C VAL A 133 3.08 17.80 14.63
N TYR A 134 2.80 16.52 14.49
CA TYR A 134 2.73 15.56 15.59
C TYR A 134 3.83 14.51 15.47
N ARG A 135 4.55 14.28 16.57
CA ARG A 135 5.55 13.21 16.65
C ARG A 135 4.85 11.87 16.76
N VAL A 136 4.71 11.17 15.64
CA VAL A 136 4.04 9.87 15.56
C VAL A 136 4.89 8.91 14.75
N ASP A 137 5.19 7.75 15.33
CA ASP A 137 5.68 6.61 14.57
C ASP A 137 4.48 5.73 14.17
N VAL A 138 4.12 5.78 12.88
CA VAL A 138 2.98 5.00 12.37
C VAL A 138 3.19 3.49 12.46
N SER A 139 4.43 3.02 12.64
CA SER A 139 4.73 1.61 12.87
C SER A 139 4.63 1.18 14.34
N SER A 140 4.33 2.10 15.26
CA SER A 140 4.11 1.80 16.68
C SER A 140 2.61 1.89 17.00
N PRO A 141 1.96 0.76 17.36
CA PRO A 141 0.57 0.75 17.80
C PRO A 141 0.30 1.73 18.95
N GLU A 142 1.24 1.84 19.89
CA GLU A 142 1.13 2.73 21.05
C GLU A 142 1.20 4.21 20.64
N SER A 143 2.09 4.54 19.71
CA SER A 143 2.21 5.90 19.19
C SER A 143 0.97 6.32 18.41
N VAL A 144 0.44 5.41 17.56
CA VAL A 144 -0.77 5.65 16.77
C VAL A 144 -2.00 5.76 17.67
N SER A 145 -2.15 4.85 18.63
CA SER A 145 -3.27 4.85 19.58
C SER A 145 -3.34 6.15 20.38
N ARG A 146 -2.22 6.61 20.92
CA ARG A 146 -2.16 7.88 21.66
C ARG A 146 -2.62 9.07 20.82
N PHE A 147 -2.13 9.16 19.58
CA PHE A 147 -2.55 10.20 18.65
C PHE A 147 -4.05 10.09 18.30
N ALA A 148 -4.56 8.89 18.07
CA ALA A 148 -5.95 8.66 17.71
C ALA A 148 -6.93 8.96 18.86
N VAL A 149 -6.54 8.71 20.11
CA VAL A 149 -7.34 9.10 21.29
C VAL A 149 -7.54 10.61 21.37
N GLU A 150 -6.49 11.38 21.09
CA GLU A 150 -6.52 12.85 21.19
C GLU A 150 -7.17 13.52 19.97
N HIS A 151 -6.93 12.99 18.76
CA HIS A 151 -7.27 13.68 17.51
C HIS A 151 -8.17 12.88 16.57
N GLY A 152 -8.25 11.56 16.72
CA GLY A 152 -8.84 10.63 15.75
C GLY A 152 -10.29 10.97 15.39
N SER A 153 -11.11 11.32 16.38
CA SER A 153 -12.51 11.68 16.15
C SER A 153 -12.70 12.97 15.35
N SER A 154 -11.68 13.82 15.23
CA SER A 154 -11.72 15.07 14.47
C SER A 154 -11.21 14.95 13.03
N ILE A 155 -10.60 13.82 12.66
CA ILE A 155 -9.99 13.62 11.34
C ILE A 155 -11.05 13.21 10.34
N ASP A 156 -11.22 13.97 9.27
CA ASP A 156 -12.17 13.71 8.19
C ASP A 156 -11.52 13.02 6.98
N GLY A 157 -10.19 13.03 6.87
CA GLY A 157 -9.47 12.38 5.79
C GLY A 157 -8.07 11.92 6.22
N LEU A 158 -7.66 10.78 5.66
CA LEU A 158 -6.35 10.18 5.86
C LEU A 158 -5.56 10.20 4.55
N ILE A 159 -4.28 10.56 4.66
CA ILE A 159 -3.30 10.40 3.59
C ILE A 159 -2.07 9.68 4.15
N HIS A 160 -1.79 8.50 3.64
CA HIS A 160 -0.63 7.72 4.02
C HIS A 160 0.52 7.95 3.03
N ALA A 161 1.50 8.78 3.40
CA ALA A 161 2.73 9.00 2.63
C ALA A 161 3.99 8.52 3.36
N ALA A 162 3.84 7.87 4.52
CA ALA A 162 4.95 7.23 5.20
C ALA A 162 5.47 6.03 4.40
N GLY A 163 6.79 5.87 4.40
CA GLY A 163 7.44 4.79 3.69
C GLY A 163 8.91 5.08 3.47
N LEU A 164 9.65 4.00 3.21
CA LEU A 164 11.04 4.06 2.82
C LEU A 164 11.13 3.43 1.42
N CYS A 165 11.91 4.03 0.53
CA CYS A 165 12.33 3.33 -0.68
C CYS A 165 13.32 2.25 -0.22
N GLY A 166 13.05 1.01 -0.58
CA GLY A 166 14.00 -0.08 -0.38
C GLY A 166 14.78 -0.28 -1.67
N ASP A 167 16.11 -0.11 -1.62
CA ASP A 167 17.00 -0.35 -2.76
C ASP A 167 18.03 -1.44 -2.43
N GLY A 168 18.34 -2.27 -3.43
CA GLY A 168 19.29 -3.38 -3.31
C GLY A 168 18.76 -4.66 -3.94
N ALA A 169 19.65 -5.39 -4.63
CA ALA A 169 19.33 -6.62 -5.33
C ALA A 169 18.77 -7.68 -4.37
N LEU A 170 17.80 -8.48 -4.82
CA LEU A 170 17.14 -9.53 -4.05
C LEU A 170 18.12 -10.48 -3.32
N PRO A 171 19.25 -10.94 -3.92
CA PRO A 171 20.22 -11.79 -3.21
C PRO A 171 20.88 -11.13 -2.00
N SER A 172 20.87 -9.80 -1.93
CA SER A 172 21.41 -9.02 -0.80
C SER A 172 20.35 -8.66 0.25
N ARG A 173 19.09 -9.07 0.05
CA ARG A 173 17.99 -8.79 0.97
C ARG A 173 17.77 -9.92 1.97
N ASP A 174 17.26 -9.53 3.12
CA ASP A 174 16.84 -10.41 4.19
C ASP A 174 15.43 -10.05 4.69
N LEU A 175 14.91 -10.87 5.60
CA LEU A 175 13.59 -10.64 6.20
C LEU A 175 13.53 -9.34 7.02
N GLU A 176 14.66 -8.86 7.54
CA GLU A 176 14.71 -7.59 8.27
C GLU A 176 14.50 -6.40 7.33
N SER A 177 15.14 -6.41 6.16
CA SER A 177 14.98 -5.40 5.11
C SER A 177 13.55 -5.34 4.60
N LEU A 178 12.93 -6.49 4.37
CA LEU A 178 11.52 -6.58 3.99
C LEU A 178 10.61 -5.98 5.07
N ARG A 179 10.80 -6.35 6.34
CA ARG A 179 10.05 -5.79 7.47
C ARG A 179 10.23 -4.28 7.59
N LYS A 180 11.44 -3.76 7.36
CA LYS A 180 11.72 -2.30 7.38
C LYS A 180 10.96 -1.55 6.29
N ALA A 181 10.69 -2.16 5.14
CA ALA A 181 9.88 -1.57 4.07
C ALA A 181 8.38 -1.65 4.38
N LEU A 182 7.91 -2.80 4.86
CA LEU A 182 6.49 -3.05 5.15
C LEU A 182 5.97 -2.23 6.33
N LYS A 183 6.73 -2.14 7.42
CA LYS A 183 6.31 -1.50 8.69
C LYS A 183 5.78 -0.08 8.53
N PRO A 184 6.52 0.88 7.96
CA PRO A 184 6.05 2.26 7.89
C PRO A 184 5.00 2.48 6.81
N LYS A 185 4.92 1.60 5.81
CA LYS A 185 4.14 1.81 4.59
C LYS A 185 2.82 1.02 4.59
N LEU A 186 2.87 -0.29 4.83
CA LEU A 186 1.67 -1.12 4.84
C LEU A 186 1.08 -1.21 6.24
N GLU A 187 1.86 -1.73 7.20
CA GLU A 187 1.37 -1.91 8.59
C GLU A 187 0.97 -0.56 9.19
N GLY A 188 1.77 0.48 8.98
CA GLY A 188 1.46 1.81 9.48
C GLY A 188 0.22 2.45 8.84
N ALA A 189 -0.14 2.08 7.62
CA ALA A 189 -1.38 2.55 6.99
C ALA A 189 -2.60 1.86 7.61
N LEU A 190 -2.51 0.53 7.82
CA LEU A 190 -3.55 -0.26 8.47
C LEU A 190 -3.78 0.19 9.92
N LEU A 191 -2.70 0.34 10.70
CA LEU A 191 -2.76 0.78 12.09
C LEU A 191 -3.41 2.16 12.22
N LEU A 192 -3.01 3.12 11.38
CA LEU A 192 -3.54 4.48 11.44
C LEU A 192 -5.03 4.52 11.06
N SER A 193 -5.43 3.85 9.98
CA SER A 193 -6.84 3.82 9.56
C SER A 193 -7.71 3.20 10.65
N ALA A 194 -7.35 2.00 11.12
CA ALA A 194 -8.12 1.29 12.14
C ALA A 194 -8.26 2.11 13.44
N ALA A 195 -7.19 2.78 13.87
CA ALA A 195 -7.23 3.59 15.09
C ALA A 195 -8.12 4.84 14.95
N VAL A 196 -8.09 5.49 13.78
CA VAL A 196 -8.93 6.66 13.50
C VAL A 196 -10.39 6.24 13.35
N ASP A 197 -10.67 5.15 12.66
CA ASP A 197 -12.02 4.60 12.51
C ASP A 197 -12.62 4.22 13.88
N ALA A 198 -11.84 3.55 14.74
CA ALA A 198 -12.25 3.23 16.10
C ALA A 198 -12.55 4.49 16.94
N ALA A 199 -11.71 5.53 16.86
CA ALA A 199 -11.92 6.79 17.56
C ALA A 199 -13.19 7.52 17.07
N ARG A 200 -13.46 7.49 15.76
CA ARG A 200 -14.67 8.07 15.18
C ARG A 200 -15.91 7.28 15.57
N GLN A 201 -15.86 5.96 15.53
CA GLN A 201 -16.95 5.08 15.96
C GLN A 201 -17.31 5.31 17.44
N ALA A 202 -16.31 5.40 18.32
CA ALA A 202 -16.51 5.70 19.74
C ALA A 202 -17.21 7.07 19.97
N CYS A 203 -17.04 8.01 19.04
CA CYS A 203 -17.71 9.31 19.05
C CYS A 203 -18.99 9.36 18.18
N HIS A 204 -19.51 8.21 17.72
CA HIS A 204 -20.70 8.11 16.86
C HIS A 204 -20.59 8.92 15.55
N LYS A 205 -19.37 9.04 15.01
CA LYS A 205 -19.11 9.70 13.73
C LYS A 205 -19.05 8.68 12.59
N PRO A 206 -19.44 9.05 11.36
CA PRO A 206 -19.27 8.20 10.19
C PRO A 206 -17.77 7.95 9.91
N PRO A 207 -17.42 6.96 9.07
CA PRO A 207 -16.05 6.78 8.58
C PRO A 207 -15.46 8.07 7.98
N VAL A 208 -14.14 8.09 7.80
CA VAL A 208 -13.48 9.19 7.09
C VAL A 208 -14.01 9.32 5.67
N GLN A 209 -13.99 10.54 5.13
CA GLN A 209 -14.45 10.82 3.76
C GLN A 209 -13.43 10.38 2.70
N MET A 210 -12.18 10.16 3.12
CA MET A 210 -11.09 9.69 2.26
C MET A 210 -10.04 8.94 3.09
N ASP A 211 -9.56 7.80 2.58
CA ASP A 211 -8.32 7.14 2.98
C ASP A 211 -7.47 6.90 1.73
N VAL A 212 -6.41 7.69 1.59
CA VAL A 212 -5.56 7.71 0.39
C VAL A 212 -4.17 7.23 0.76
N ALA A 213 -3.63 6.25 0.04
CA ALA A 213 -2.25 5.79 0.23
C ALA A 213 -1.37 6.12 -0.98
N PHE A 214 -0.14 6.57 -0.72
CA PHE A 214 0.88 6.73 -1.75
C PHE A 214 1.51 5.36 -2.06
N SER A 215 1.01 4.73 -3.12
CA SER A 215 1.60 3.54 -3.73
C SER A 215 2.68 3.89 -4.78
N SER A 216 3.04 2.95 -5.65
CA SER A 216 4.05 3.13 -6.70
C SER A 216 3.83 2.16 -7.85
N ILE A 217 4.11 2.60 -9.09
CA ILE A 217 4.10 1.73 -10.29
C ILE A 217 5.00 0.49 -10.16
N SER A 218 5.96 0.49 -9.23
CA SER A 218 6.80 -0.68 -8.92
C SER A 218 5.98 -1.90 -8.48
N SER A 219 4.82 -1.74 -7.83
CA SER A 219 3.92 -2.85 -7.50
C SER A 219 3.27 -3.48 -8.72
N LEU A 220 3.07 -2.70 -9.80
CA LEU A 220 2.37 -3.13 -11.01
C LEU A 220 3.31 -3.73 -12.05
N LEU A 221 4.49 -3.14 -12.25
CA LEU A 221 5.42 -3.52 -13.32
C LEU A 221 6.69 -4.21 -12.81
N GLY A 222 6.93 -4.16 -11.50
CA GLY A 222 8.20 -4.50 -10.89
C GLY A 222 9.26 -3.43 -11.18
N ASN A 223 10.22 -3.29 -10.28
CA ASN A 223 11.47 -2.58 -10.55
C ASN A 223 12.63 -3.38 -9.95
N ALA A 224 13.70 -3.57 -10.72
CA ALA A 224 14.83 -4.38 -10.28
C ALA A 224 15.50 -3.75 -9.06
N GLY A 225 15.89 -4.57 -8.06
CA GLY A 225 16.42 -4.09 -6.79
C GLY A 225 15.40 -3.47 -5.83
N GLN A 226 14.10 -3.52 -6.14
CA GLN A 226 13.03 -2.92 -5.33
C GLN A 226 11.97 -3.94 -4.90
N THR A 227 12.37 -5.19 -4.61
CA THR A 227 11.45 -6.26 -4.22
C THR A 227 10.63 -5.93 -2.97
N ASP A 228 11.27 -5.42 -1.93
CA ASP A 228 10.59 -5.07 -0.67
C ASP A 228 9.66 -3.86 -0.85
N TYR A 229 10.06 -2.92 -1.70
CA TYR A 229 9.27 -1.73 -2.00
C TYR A 229 8.03 -2.11 -2.83
N ALA A 230 8.21 -2.88 -3.91
CA ALA A 230 7.11 -3.38 -4.72
C ALA A 230 6.14 -4.25 -3.91
N CYS A 231 6.66 -5.07 -2.98
CA CYS A 231 5.88 -5.83 -2.00
C CYS A 231 4.97 -4.91 -1.16
N SER A 232 5.56 -3.91 -0.47
CA SER A 232 4.79 -3.01 0.38
C SER A 232 3.73 -2.18 -0.36
N ASN A 233 4.03 -1.75 -1.60
CA ASN A 233 3.08 -1.02 -2.44
C ASN A 233 1.98 -1.94 -2.98
N GLY A 234 2.30 -3.19 -3.34
CA GLY A 234 1.31 -4.16 -3.78
C GLY A 234 0.29 -4.50 -2.69
N GLY A 235 0.73 -4.60 -1.44
CA GLY A 235 -0.17 -4.72 -0.29
C GLY A 235 -1.10 -3.51 -0.11
N LEU A 236 -0.60 -2.29 -0.34
CA LEU A 236 -1.43 -1.08 -0.30
C LEU A 236 -2.46 -1.04 -1.45
N ASP A 237 -2.07 -1.47 -2.65
CA ASP A 237 -2.98 -1.53 -3.79
C ASP A 237 -4.11 -2.53 -3.55
N ALA A 238 -3.79 -3.69 -2.94
CA ALA A 238 -4.79 -4.67 -2.56
C ALA A 238 -5.70 -4.14 -1.45
N ARG A 239 -5.14 -3.50 -0.42
CA ARG A 239 -5.90 -2.84 0.65
C ARG A 239 -6.94 -1.85 0.09
N ALA A 240 -6.57 -1.05 -0.90
CA ALA A 240 -7.45 -0.03 -1.45
C ALA A 240 -8.65 -0.58 -2.26
N ARG A 241 -8.64 -1.87 -2.61
CA ARG A 241 -9.76 -2.53 -3.32
C ARG A 241 -10.78 -3.13 -2.36
N TYR A 242 -10.40 -3.38 -1.12
CA TYR A 242 -11.22 -3.99 -0.08
C TYR A 242 -11.87 -2.90 0.77
#